data_AF-A0A2A6FBI9-F1
#
_entry.id   AF-A0A2A6FBI9-F1
#
_cell.length_a   1.000
_cell.length_b   1.000
_cell.length_c   1.000
_cell.angle_alpha   90.00
_cell.angle_beta   90.00
_cell.angle_gamma   90.00
#
_symmetry.space_group_name_H-M   'P 1'
#
loop_
_entity.id
_entity.type
_entity.pdbx_description
1 polymer ?
#
loop_
_entity_poly.entity_id
_entity_poly.type
_entity_poly.pdbx_seq_one_letter_code
_entity_poly.pdbx_strand_id
1 'polypeptide(L)'
;MTLPVKDDEDMAVQQQAGIRSFYKIASGSCAMVLEAIADSCEITSVTTNVNARDRHNNGGAGSQITVTGQIGMKVKFKASLGKPAP
;
A
#
# COMPACT_ATOMS: atom_id res chain seq x y z
N MET A 1 -1.63 5.71 1.44
CA MET A 1 -0.42 6.36 1.99
C MET A 1 -0.38 7.78 1.47
N THR A 2 0.00 8.75 2.30
CA THR A 2 0.17 10.15 1.89
C THR A 2 1.60 10.57 2.17
N LEU A 3 2.26 11.19 1.20
CA LEU A 3 3.62 11.68 1.30
C LEU A 3 3.62 13.21 1.05
N PRO A 4 4.29 14.00 1.90
CA PRO A 4 4.50 15.41 1.62
C PRO A 4 5.39 15.55 0.38
N VAL A 5 5.04 16.50 -0.48
CA VAL A 5 5.85 16.84 -1.65
C VAL A 5 7.04 17.68 -1.21
N LYS A 6 8.23 17.36 -1.71
CA LYS A 6 9.39 18.26 -1.60
C LYS A 6 9.38 19.24 -2.77
N ASP A 7 9.66 20.51 -2.50
CA ASP A 7 9.62 21.56 -3.53
C ASP A 7 10.77 21.45 -4.56
N ASP A 8 11.84 20.71 -4.23
CA ASP A 8 13.08 20.62 -5.04
C ASP A 8 13.15 19.37 -5.96
N GLU A 9 12.21 18.44 -5.86
CA GLU A 9 12.23 17.17 -6.61
C GLU A 9 11.08 17.11 -7.64
N ASP A 10 11.36 16.59 -8.83
CA ASP A 10 10.36 16.39 -9.88
C ASP A 10 9.16 15.56 -9.37
N MET A 11 7.94 16.03 -9.64
CA MET A 11 6.69 15.36 -9.27
C MET A 11 6.63 13.91 -9.77
N ALA A 12 7.15 13.62 -10.96
CA ALA A 12 7.20 12.27 -11.50
C ALA A 12 8.09 11.35 -10.65
N VAL A 13 9.23 11.85 -10.17
CA VAL A 13 10.17 11.10 -9.32
C VAL A 13 9.53 10.79 -7.96
N GLN A 14 8.84 11.77 -7.38
CA GLN A 14 8.17 11.59 -6.09
C GLN A 14 6.96 10.65 -6.18
N GLN A 15 6.18 10.73 -7.26
CA GLN A 15 5.11 9.77 -7.53
C GLN A 15 5.65 8.35 -7.66
N GLN A 16 6.75 8.18 -8.40
CA GLN A 16 7.38 6.87 -8.57
C GLN A 16 7.93 6.33 -7.23
N ALA A 17 8.51 7.19 -6.40
CA ALA A 17 8.94 6.82 -5.05
C ALA A 17 7.77 6.38 -4.16
N GLY A 18 6.62 7.06 -4.25
CA GLY A 18 5.38 6.68 -3.56
C GLY A 18 4.85 5.32 -4.02
N ILE A 19 4.84 5.05 -5.32
CA ILE A 19 4.43 3.75 -5.88
C ILE A 19 5.36 2.63 -5.40
N ARG A 20 6.69 2.84 -5.48
CA ARG A 20 7.68 1.86 -5.00
C ARG A 20 7.49 1.55 -3.51
N SER A 21 7.20 2.57 -2.71
CA SER A 21 6.93 2.42 -1.28
C SER A 21 5.67 1.59 -1.03
N PHE A 22 4.61 1.80 -1.82
CA PHE A 22 3.42 0.97 -1.76
C PHE A 22 3.69 -0.49 -2.13
N TYR A 23 4.46 -0.76 -3.20
CA TYR A 23 4.84 -2.13 -3.57
C TYR A 23 5.69 -2.81 -2.50
N LYS A 24 6.58 -2.07 -1.82
CA LYS A 24 7.34 -2.61 -0.69
C LYS A 24 6.41 -3.04 0.45
N ILE A 25 5.40 -2.23 0.78
CA ILE A 25 4.36 -2.61 1.76
C ILE A 25 3.59 -3.84 1.28
N ALA A 26 3.19 -3.87 0.01
CA ALA A 26 2.48 -5.01 -0.56
C ALA A 26 3.31 -6.29 -0.44
N SER A 27 4.62 -6.26 -0.72
CA SER A 27 5.47 -7.45 -0.55
C SER A 27 5.54 -7.96 0.90
N GLY A 28 5.41 -7.07 1.89
CA GLY A 28 5.39 -7.43 3.30
C GLY A 28 4.03 -7.91 3.82
N SER A 29 2.92 -7.65 3.10
CA SER A 29 1.58 -7.99 3.59
C SER A 29 1.38 -9.50 3.73
N CYS A 30 1.94 -10.29 2.80
CA CYS A 30 1.87 -11.74 2.90
C CYS A 30 2.69 -12.31 4.06
N ALA A 31 3.85 -11.73 4.36
CA ALA A 31 4.67 -12.18 5.50
C ALA A 31 3.89 -12.08 6.82
N MET A 32 3.20 -10.95 7.02
CA MET A 32 2.39 -10.73 8.22
C MET A 32 1.22 -11.72 8.32
N VAL A 33 0.56 -12.02 7.19
CA VAL A 33 -0.56 -12.98 7.14
C VAL A 33 -0.09 -14.42 7.38
N LEU A 34 1.06 -14.82 6.82
CA LEU A 34 1.69 -16.13 7.05
C LEU A 34 2.06 -16.33 8.51
N GLU A 35 2.68 -15.33 9.11
CA GLU A 35 3.07 -15.38 10.51
C GLU A 35 1.84 -15.56 11.42
N ALA A 36 0.82 -14.72 11.23
CA ALA A 36 -0.36 -14.69 12.09
C ALA A 36 -1.29 -15.89 11.90
N ILE A 37 -1.72 -16.18 10.65
CA ILE A 37 -2.93 -17.00 10.42
C ILE A 37 -2.88 -17.95 9.21
N ALA A 38 -1.85 -17.90 8.37
CA ALA A 38 -1.85 -18.63 7.10
C ALA A 38 -0.71 -19.64 6.96
N ASP A 39 -0.99 -20.77 6.29
CA ASP A 39 0.01 -21.72 5.79
C ASP A 39 0.63 -21.25 4.47
N SER A 40 -0.15 -20.58 3.62
CA SER A 40 0.34 -19.97 2.38
C SER A 40 -0.33 -18.63 2.10
N CYS A 41 0.41 -17.71 1.49
CA CYS A 41 -0.08 -16.43 1.05
C CYS A 41 0.57 -16.04 -0.28
N GLU A 42 -0.25 -15.68 -1.24
CA GLU A 42 0.17 -15.25 -2.58
C GLU A 42 -0.53 -13.94 -2.93
N ILE A 43 0.22 -12.96 -3.42
CA ILE A 43 -0.35 -11.71 -3.92
C ILE A 43 -0.75 -11.96 -5.38
N THR A 44 -2.05 -11.91 -5.66
CA THR A 44 -2.60 -12.20 -6.99
C THR A 44 -2.79 -10.95 -7.84
N SER A 45 -2.96 -9.79 -7.21
CA SER A 45 -3.11 -8.52 -7.92
C SER A 45 -2.68 -7.35 -7.04
N VAL A 46 -2.11 -6.33 -7.67
CA VAL A 46 -1.79 -5.06 -7.02
C VAL A 46 -2.22 -3.94 -7.96
N THR A 47 -3.16 -3.12 -7.51
CA THR A 47 -3.65 -1.97 -8.27
C THR A 47 -3.34 -0.71 -7.49
N THR A 48 -2.67 0.26 -8.11
CA THR A 48 -2.30 1.53 -7.47
C THR A 48 -2.80 2.71 -8.27
N ASN A 49 -3.36 3.70 -7.57
CA ASN A 49 -3.75 5.00 -8.10
C ASN A 49 -2.95 6.07 -7.35
N VAL A 50 -2.31 6.96 -8.10
CA VAL A 50 -1.58 8.10 -7.54
C VAL A 50 -2.35 9.37 -7.82
N ASN A 51 -2.69 10.09 -6.77
CA ASN A 51 -3.32 11.39 -6.83
C ASN A 51 -2.33 12.42 -6.30
N ALA A 52 -1.66 13.14 -7.19
CA ALA A 52 -0.90 14.33 -6.82
C ALA A 52 -1.85 15.51 -6.80
N ARG A 53 -2.09 16.08 -5.62
CA ARG A 53 -2.84 17.33 -5.49
C ARG A 53 -1.83 18.45 -5.24
N ASP A 54 -1.68 19.29 -6.26
CA ASP A 54 -0.99 20.55 -6.12
C ASP A 54 -1.93 21.54 -5.43
N ARG A 55 -1.63 21.89 -4.17
CA ARG A 55 -2.46 22.80 -3.35
C ARG A 55 -1.95 24.24 -3.41
N HIS A 56 -1.32 24.63 -4.51
CA HIS A 56 -0.72 25.96 -4.69
C HIS A 56 -1.70 27.15 -4.45
N ASN A 57 -3.02 26.95 -4.47
CA ASN A 57 -3.98 28.07 -4.50
C ASN A 57 -4.87 28.30 -3.26
N ASN A 58 -4.75 27.56 -2.14
CA ASN A 58 -5.54 27.92 -0.95
C ASN A 58 -4.95 27.37 0.37
N GLY A 59 -4.14 28.19 1.05
CA GLY A 59 -3.90 28.11 2.49
C GLY A 59 -3.02 26.96 3.00
N GLY A 60 -1.72 27.21 3.11
CA GLY A 60 -0.85 26.68 4.18
C GLY A 60 -0.48 25.19 4.20
N ALA A 61 -1.14 24.33 3.43
CA ALA A 61 -0.80 22.91 3.32
C ALA A 61 -0.07 22.65 2.00
N GLY A 62 1.24 22.35 2.08
CA GLY A 62 2.08 22.03 0.91
C GLY A 62 1.51 20.92 0.03
N SER A 63 2.03 20.81 -1.20
CA SER A 63 1.60 19.80 -2.17
C SER A 63 1.66 18.38 -1.56
N GLN A 64 0.66 17.56 -1.87
CA GLN A 64 0.54 16.21 -1.29
C GLN A 64 0.34 15.17 -2.39
N ILE A 65 1.12 14.10 -2.29
CA ILE A 65 0.94 12.90 -3.11
C ILE A 65 0.23 11.86 -2.27
N THR A 66 -0.98 11.47 -2.70
CA THR A 66 -1.74 10.39 -2.10
C THR A 66 -1.68 9.17 -3.01
N VAL A 67 -1.09 8.09 -2.51
CA VAL A 67 -1.08 6.78 -3.16
C VAL A 67 -2.15 5.92 -2.52
N THR A 68 -3.16 5.57 -3.31
CA THR A 68 -4.23 4.65 -2.93
C THR A 68 -4.07 3.37 -3.72
N GLY A 69 -3.92 2.24 -3.06
CA GLY A 69 -3.84 0.97 -3.76
C GLY A 69 -4.65 -0.12 -3.10
N GLN A 70 -4.98 -1.13 -3.89
CA GLN A 70 -5.66 -2.35 -3.51
C GLN A 70 -4.71 -3.52 -3.76
N ILE A 71 -4.67 -4.46 -2.82
CA ILE A 71 -3.85 -5.67 -2.89
C ILE A 71 -4.81 -6.84 -2.83
N GLY A 72 -4.91 -7.61 -3.91
CA GLY A 72 -5.60 -8.88 -3.93
C GLY A 72 -4.66 -9.99 -3.46
N MET A 73 -5.12 -10.80 -2.51
CA MET A 73 -4.31 -11.86 -1.88
C MET A 73 -5.11 -13.16 -1.89
N LYS A 74 -4.42 -14.27 -2.21
CA LYS A 74 -4.91 -15.64 -2.05
C LYS A 74 -4.22 -16.24 -0.84
N VAL A 75 -5.01 -16.60 0.17
CA VAL A 75 -4.52 -17.05 1.48
C VAL A 75 -5.07 -18.45 1.76
N LYS A 76 -4.20 -19.35 2.21
CA LYS A 76 -4.59 -20.64 2.79
C LYS A 76 -4.39 -20.56 4.30
N PHE A 77 -5.47 -20.59 5.05
CA PHE A 77 -5.43 -20.50 6.52
C PHE A 77 -4.90 -21.78 7.15
N LYS A 78 -4.26 -21.63 8.32
CA LYS A 78 -3.80 -22.77 9.13
C LYS A 78 -5.00 -23.62 9.56
N ALA A 79 -4.86 -24.94 9.48
CA ALA A 79 -5.93 -25.88 9.84
C ALA A 79 -6.44 -25.74 11.29
N SER A 80 -5.61 -25.20 12.20
CA SER A 80 -5.98 -24.91 13.59
C SER A 80 -7.03 -23.81 13.75
N LEU A 81 -7.26 -22.98 12.72
CA LEU A 81 -8.34 -22.00 12.67
C LEU A 81 -9.68 -22.59 12.20
N GLY A 82 -9.67 -23.88 11.82
CA GLY A 82 -10.79 -24.58 11.19
C GLY A 82 -11.74 -25.31 12.12
N LYS A 83 -11.69 -25.09 13.45
CA LYS A 83 -12.78 -25.50 14.33
C LYS A 83 -13.66 -24.28 14.62
N PRO A 84 -14.85 -24.16 14.00
CA PRO A 84 -15.90 -23.37 14.62
C PRO A 84 -16.11 -23.95 16.02
N ALA A 85 -16.07 -23.10 17.05
CA ALA A 85 -16.53 -23.52 18.36
C ALA A 85 -17.99 -24.02 18.24
N PRO A 86 -18.35 -25.16 18.85
CA PRO A 86 -19.70 -25.70 18.80
C PRO A 86 -20.72 -24.76 19.45
#